data_AF-A0A3D2G4Q2-F1
#
_entry.id   AF-A0A3D2G4Q2-F1
#
_cell.length_a   1.000
_cell.length_b   1.000
_cell.length_c   1.000
_cell.angle_alpha   90.00
_cell.angle_beta   90.00
_cell.angle_gamma   90.00
#
_symmetry.space_group_name_H-M   'P 1'
#
loop_
_entity.id
_entity.type
_entity.pdbx_description
1 polymer ?
#
loop_
_entity_poly.entity_id
_entity_poly.type
_entity_poly.pdbx_seq_one_letter_code
_entity_poly.pdbx_strand_id
1 'polypeptide(L)'
;MNCGDSSFINEIKDYSAEEIRLILSDQKDLYTPDEIEQLRRLLREKTIQASRPCSEETKEASPSGYKPSALRTIYCQKCGGPNSGTSDICRFCGAVLRLDMDDSDTYAEDEPEEASESFAAQYIFSFLIPLVGFIIGAVMLSSRDSSRSSCGTACILLSILSIVLDVLVWAVLF
;
A
#
# COMPACT_ATOMS: atom_id res chain seq x y z
N MET A 1 8.90 -17.93 -46.94
CA MET A 1 9.92 -18.40 -45.98
C MET A 1 9.70 -17.68 -44.67
N ASN A 2 9.40 -18.38 -43.57
CA ASN A 2 9.13 -17.76 -42.25
C ASN A 2 9.97 -18.46 -41.17
N CYS A 3 11.30 -18.39 -41.31
CA CYS A 3 12.25 -19.11 -40.45
C CYS A 3 12.96 -18.21 -39.41
N GLY A 4 12.70 -16.89 -39.41
CA GLY A 4 13.25 -15.96 -38.40
C GLY A 4 12.36 -15.81 -37.16
N ASP A 5 11.04 -15.93 -37.34
CA ASP A 5 10.03 -15.67 -36.31
C ASP A 5 10.10 -16.63 -35.10
N SER A 6 10.47 -17.89 -35.34
CA SER A 6 10.51 -18.90 -34.29
C SER A 6 11.76 -18.83 -33.41
N SER A 7 12.89 -18.28 -33.90
CA SER A 7 14.10 -18.16 -33.08
C SER A 7 13.89 -17.12 -31.98
N PHE A 8 13.41 -15.93 -32.38
CA PHE A 8 13.20 -14.81 -31.47
C PHE A 8 12.17 -15.14 -30.38
N ILE A 9 11.00 -15.68 -30.72
CA ILE A 9 9.98 -16.07 -29.73
C ILE A 9 10.52 -17.08 -28.73
N ASN A 10 11.36 -18.03 -29.17
CA ASN A 10 11.95 -19.02 -28.27
C ASN A 10 12.98 -18.42 -27.30
N GLU A 11 13.65 -17.33 -27.69
CA GLU A 11 14.60 -16.61 -26.83
C GLU A 11 13.88 -15.78 -25.75
N ILE A 12 12.74 -15.18 -26.10
CA ILE A 12 12.03 -14.23 -25.21
C ILE A 12 10.87 -14.84 -24.41
N LYS A 13 10.45 -16.08 -24.70
CA LYS A 13 9.31 -16.73 -24.03
C LYS A 13 9.46 -16.77 -22.49
N ASP A 14 10.68 -16.91 -22.01
CA ASP A 14 10.99 -17.08 -20.58
C ASP A 14 11.15 -15.73 -19.86
N TYR A 15 11.16 -14.61 -20.57
CA TYR A 15 11.35 -13.28 -19.98
C TYR A 15 10.12 -12.85 -19.17
N SER A 16 10.33 -12.26 -18.01
CA SER A 16 9.26 -11.71 -17.18
C SER A 16 8.56 -10.51 -17.84
N ALA A 17 7.36 -10.18 -17.39
CA ALA A 17 6.60 -9.04 -17.92
C ALA A 17 7.37 -7.71 -17.76
N GLU A 18 8.16 -7.55 -16.69
CA GLU A 18 8.95 -6.35 -16.47
C GLU A 18 10.19 -6.29 -17.38
N GLU A 19 10.86 -7.41 -17.64
CA GLU A 19 11.96 -7.47 -18.61
C GLU A 19 11.48 -7.10 -20.02
N ILE A 20 10.32 -7.61 -20.43
CA ILE A 20 9.72 -7.27 -21.72
C ILE A 20 9.33 -5.78 -21.78
N ARG A 21 8.85 -5.18 -20.69
CA ARG A 21 8.55 -3.74 -20.60
C ARG A 21 9.80 -2.89 -20.75
N LEU A 22 10.89 -3.27 -20.07
CA LEU A 22 12.16 -2.55 -20.13
C LEU A 22 12.74 -2.55 -21.55
N ILE A 23 12.64 -3.68 -22.25
CA ILE A 23 13.06 -3.78 -23.66
C ILE A 23 12.23 -2.85 -24.54
N LEU A 24 10.91 -2.83 -24.34
CA LEU A 24 9.99 -1.96 -25.10
C LEU A 24 10.15 -0.47 -24.79
N SER A 25 10.64 -0.10 -23.60
CA SER A 25 10.87 1.30 -23.20
C SER A 25 12.24 1.81 -23.62
N ASP A 26 13.29 1.03 -23.39
CA ASP A 26 14.67 1.52 -23.43
C ASP A 26 15.42 1.08 -24.69
N GLN A 27 14.96 0.00 -25.33
CA GLN A 27 15.68 -0.67 -26.42
C GLN A 27 14.84 -0.85 -27.68
N LYS A 28 13.71 -0.16 -27.80
CA LYS A 28 12.75 -0.32 -28.90
C LYS A 28 13.35 -0.17 -30.29
N ASP A 29 14.36 0.70 -30.44
CA ASP A 29 14.99 0.98 -31.74
C ASP A 29 15.94 -0.13 -32.22
N LEU A 30 16.23 -1.12 -31.36
CA LEU A 30 17.07 -2.29 -31.69
C LEU A 30 16.28 -3.44 -32.31
N TYR A 31 14.95 -3.35 -32.36
CA TYR A 31 14.08 -4.43 -32.81
C TYR A 31 13.28 -4.02 -34.04
N THR A 32 12.97 -5.01 -34.88
CA THR A 32 12.10 -4.81 -36.03
C THR A 32 10.65 -4.58 -35.59
N PRO A 33 9.82 -3.93 -36.43
CA PRO A 33 8.40 -3.70 -36.12
C PRO A 33 7.64 -4.99 -35.77
N ASP A 34 8.00 -6.12 -36.39
CA ASP A 34 7.37 -7.42 -36.17
C ASP A 34 7.78 -8.03 -34.82
N GLU A 35 9.06 -7.96 -34.45
CA GLU A 35 9.58 -8.39 -33.13
C GLU A 35 8.98 -7.55 -32.00
N ILE A 36 8.83 -6.24 -32.22
CA ILE A 36 8.19 -5.35 -31.25
C ILE A 36 6.72 -5.76 -31.06
N GLU A 37 6.01 -6.14 -32.12
CA GLU A 37 4.63 -6.61 -31.99
C GLU A 37 4.54 -7.94 -31.24
N GLN A 38 5.50 -8.84 -31.41
CA GLN A 38 5.60 -10.08 -30.65
C GLN A 38 5.85 -9.83 -29.15
N LEU A 39 6.78 -8.93 -28.81
CA LEU A 39 7.01 -8.50 -27.43
C LEU A 39 5.73 -7.92 -26.80
N ARG A 40 4.98 -7.09 -27.55
CA ARG A 40 3.68 -6.56 -27.07
C ARG A 40 2.62 -7.65 -26.91
N ARG A 41 2.60 -8.66 -27.77
CA ARG A 41 1.68 -9.81 -27.64
C ARG A 41 2.00 -10.63 -26.39
N LEU A 42 3.27 -10.98 -26.18
CA LEU A 42 3.71 -11.71 -24.99
C LEU A 42 3.49 -10.91 -23.71
N LEU A 43 3.74 -9.60 -23.71
CA LEU A 43 3.46 -8.74 -22.55
C LEU A 43 1.96 -8.75 -22.21
N ARG A 44 1.09 -8.68 -23.22
CA ARG A 44 -0.36 -8.78 -23.03
C ARG A 44 -0.75 -10.14 -22.46
N GLU A 45 -0.21 -11.22 -23.00
CA GLU A 45 -0.47 -12.58 -22.52
C GLU A 45 -0.05 -12.76 -21.06
N LYS A 46 1.17 -12.33 -20.69
CA LYS A 46 1.66 -12.44 -19.30
C LYS A 46 0.93 -11.52 -18.33
N THR A 47 0.54 -10.32 -18.77
CA THR A 47 -0.29 -9.41 -17.94
C THR A 47 -1.69 -10.00 -17.71
N ILE A 48 -2.27 -10.64 -18.74
CA ILE A 48 -3.56 -11.32 -18.63
C ILE A 48 -3.44 -12.54 -17.71
N GLN A 49 -2.36 -13.31 -17.81
CA GLN A 49 -2.11 -14.48 -16.95
C GLN A 49 -1.90 -14.09 -15.49
N ALA A 50 -1.23 -12.97 -15.20
CA ALA A 50 -1.11 -12.41 -13.85
C ALA A 50 -2.46 -11.86 -13.30
N SER A 51 -3.38 -11.46 -14.18
CA SER A 51 -4.74 -11.02 -13.81
C SER A 51 -5.78 -12.15 -13.75
N ARG A 52 -5.43 -13.35 -14.21
CA ARG A 52 -6.26 -14.55 -14.05
C ARG A 52 -6.01 -15.10 -12.65
N PRO A 53 -7.02 -15.17 -11.75
CA PRO A 53 -6.86 -15.93 -10.52
C PRO A 53 -6.58 -17.39 -10.91
N CYS A 54 -5.38 -17.90 -10.61
CA CYS A 54 -5.11 -19.33 -10.64
C CYS A 54 -5.94 -19.98 -9.52
N SER A 55 -7.16 -20.37 -9.86
CA SER A 55 -7.84 -21.49 -9.22
C SER A 55 -7.45 -22.78 -9.92
N GLU A 56 -7.35 -23.87 -9.13
CA GLU A 56 -7.15 -25.29 -9.47
C GLU A 56 -5.69 -25.79 -9.28
N GLU A 57 -5.35 -26.70 -8.36
CA GLU A 57 -6.11 -27.60 -7.48
C GLU A 57 -5.29 -27.95 -6.21
N THR A 58 -5.86 -27.74 -5.01
CA THR A 58 -5.91 -28.79 -3.97
C THR A 58 -7.27 -28.69 -3.30
N LYS A 59 -8.08 -29.72 -3.54
CA LYS A 59 -9.37 -30.03 -2.89
C LYS A 59 -9.09 -30.09 -1.36
N GLU A 60 -9.89 -29.55 -0.44
CA GLU A 60 -11.33 -29.70 -0.22
C GLU A 60 -11.86 -28.59 0.73
N ALA A 61 -13.18 -28.37 0.66
CA ALA A 61 -14.10 -27.71 1.61
C ALA A 61 -14.37 -26.18 1.49
N SER A 62 -15.54 -25.91 0.88
CA SER A 62 -16.46 -24.73 0.90
C SER A 62 -16.76 -24.12 2.30
N PRO A 63 -17.57 -23.04 2.47
CA PRO A 63 -18.25 -22.12 1.51
C PRO A 63 -18.22 -20.61 1.90
N SER A 64 -18.52 -19.70 0.96
CA SER A 64 -19.34 -18.45 1.12
C SER A 64 -18.86 -17.25 0.29
N GLY A 65 -19.55 -16.98 -0.82
CA GLY A 65 -20.37 -15.76 -0.88
C GLY A 65 -19.79 -14.41 -1.36
N TYR A 66 -18.53 -14.23 -1.74
CA TYR A 66 -18.06 -12.89 -2.15
C TYR A 66 -18.20 -12.62 -3.67
N LYS A 67 -19.19 -11.81 -4.06
CA LYS A 67 -19.31 -11.17 -5.38
C LYS A 67 -18.44 -9.90 -5.40
N PRO A 68 -17.41 -9.76 -6.26
CA PRO A 68 -16.70 -8.50 -6.39
C PRO A 68 -17.61 -7.46 -7.05
N SER A 69 -17.96 -6.42 -6.30
CA SER A 69 -18.70 -5.26 -6.81
C SER A 69 -17.95 -4.63 -7.98
N ALA A 70 -18.66 -4.53 -9.09
CA ALA A 70 -18.14 -4.15 -10.39
C ALA A 70 -17.50 -2.75 -10.41
N LEU A 71 -16.31 -2.72 -11.01
CA LEU A 71 -15.73 -1.70 -11.91
C LEU A 71 -16.77 -0.73 -12.54
N ARG A 72 -17.25 0.28 -11.80
CA ARG A 72 -18.17 1.30 -12.34
C ARG A 72 -17.40 2.32 -13.19
N THR A 73 -17.99 2.74 -14.30
CA THR A 73 -17.47 3.84 -15.15
C THR A 73 -18.05 5.17 -14.65
N ILE A 74 -17.19 6.15 -14.41
CA ILE A 74 -17.56 7.50 -13.96
C ILE A 74 -17.35 8.50 -15.09
N TYR A 75 -18.23 9.50 -15.24
CA TYR A 75 -18.12 10.50 -16.30
C TYR A 75 -17.60 11.83 -15.75
N CYS A 76 -16.64 12.42 -16.45
CA CYS A 76 -16.05 13.69 -16.03
C CYS A 76 -17.07 14.83 -16.12
N GLN A 77 -17.31 15.54 -15.02
CA GLN A 77 -18.23 16.69 -14.99
C GLN A 77 -17.77 17.87 -15.87
N LYS A 78 -16.45 17.96 -16.18
CA LYS A 78 -15.89 19.05 -16.99
C LYS A 78 -15.98 18.81 -18.50
N CYS A 79 -15.79 17.56 -18.94
CA CYS A 79 -15.69 17.25 -20.37
C CYS A 79 -16.56 16.07 -20.84
N GLY A 80 -17.32 15.44 -19.93
CA GLY A 80 -18.16 14.28 -20.23
C GLY A 80 -17.40 12.99 -20.55
N GLY A 81 -16.07 12.97 -20.43
CA GLY A 81 -15.24 11.82 -20.80
C GLY A 81 -15.39 10.63 -19.82
N PRO A 82 -15.44 9.38 -20.30
CA PRO A 82 -15.59 8.19 -19.45
C PRO A 82 -14.29 7.77 -18.77
N ASN A 83 -14.30 7.63 -17.45
CA ASN A 83 -13.16 7.22 -16.64
C ASN A 83 -13.52 5.98 -15.81
N SER A 84 -12.52 5.23 -15.38
CA SER A 84 -12.72 4.15 -14.40
C SER A 84 -13.10 4.77 -13.06
N GLY A 85 -13.99 4.11 -12.31
CA GLY A 85 -14.47 4.57 -10.99
C GLY A 85 -13.41 4.64 -9.90
N THR A 86 -12.15 4.37 -10.23
CA THR A 86 -10.96 4.48 -9.39
C THR A 86 -10.00 5.57 -9.87
N SER A 87 -10.37 6.35 -10.89
CA SER A 87 -9.50 7.39 -11.48
C SER A 87 -9.78 8.73 -10.82
N ASP A 88 -8.78 9.29 -10.15
CA ASP A 88 -8.89 10.60 -9.50
C ASP A 88 -8.71 11.78 -10.48
N ILE A 89 -8.19 11.49 -11.69
CA ILE A 89 -7.93 12.48 -12.73
C ILE A 89 -8.59 12.02 -14.03
N CYS A 90 -9.22 12.96 -14.73
CA CYS A 90 -9.81 12.71 -16.03
C CYS A 90 -8.73 12.54 -17.09
N ARG A 91 -8.68 11.38 -17.75
CA ARG A 91 -7.71 11.06 -18.80
C ARG A 91 -7.84 11.92 -20.07
N PHE A 92 -8.94 12.66 -20.23
CA PHE A 92 -9.24 13.44 -21.44
C PHE A 92 -8.97 14.94 -21.29
N CYS A 93 -9.21 15.53 -20.11
CA CYS A 93 -9.06 16.97 -19.91
C CYS A 93 -8.23 17.37 -18.69
N GLY A 94 -7.69 16.39 -17.95
CA GLY A 94 -6.86 16.61 -16.77
C GLY A 94 -7.60 17.17 -15.55
N ALA A 95 -8.93 17.27 -15.59
CA ALA A 95 -9.72 17.70 -14.44
C ALA A 95 -9.73 16.62 -13.34
N VAL A 96 -9.59 17.03 -12.08
CA VAL A 96 -9.76 16.14 -10.92
C VAL A 96 -11.21 15.68 -10.88
N LEU A 97 -11.41 14.36 -10.80
CA LEU A 97 -12.71 13.73 -10.67
C LEU A 97 -13.01 13.63 -9.17
N ARG A 98 -13.86 14.52 -8.65
CA ARG A 98 -14.40 14.35 -7.31
C ARG A 98 -15.34 13.16 -7.34
N LEU A 99 -14.82 12.01 -6.93
CA LEU A 99 -15.62 10.88 -6.53
C LEU A 99 -16.17 11.21 -5.15
N ASP A 100 -17.28 11.92 -5.12
CA ASP A 100 -18.10 11.98 -3.93
C ASP A 100 -18.65 10.55 -3.77
N MET A 101 -17.97 9.73 -2.97
CA MET A 101 -18.56 8.50 -2.47
C MET A 101 -19.77 8.97 -1.66
N ASP A 102 -20.94 8.79 -2.25
CA ASP A 102 -22.22 8.97 -1.59
C ASP A 102 -22.29 7.91 -0.49
N ASP A 103 -21.68 8.24 0.65
CA ASP A 103 -21.81 7.56 1.93
C ASP A 103 -23.19 7.95 2.48
N SER A 104 -24.22 7.44 1.82
CA SER A 104 -25.61 7.54 2.24
C SER A 104 -26.09 6.14 2.59
N ASP A 105 -26.24 6.00 3.91
CA ASP A 105 -27.17 5.12 4.59
C ASP A 105 -26.68 3.69 4.85
N THR A 106 -25.92 3.53 5.93
CA THR A 106 -26.35 2.76 7.11
C THR A 106 -25.45 3.15 8.28
N TYR A 107 -26.05 3.50 9.41
CA TYR A 107 -25.37 3.51 10.71
C TYR A 107 -24.90 2.08 11.00
N ALA A 108 -23.74 1.70 10.47
CA ALA A 108 -22.99 0.57 10.97
C ALA A 108 -22.18 1.13 12.14
N GLU A 109 -22.58 0.75 13.35
CA GLU A 109 -21.74 0.91 14.52
C GLU A 109 -20.34 0.38 14.17
N ASP A 110 -19.29 1.11 14.56
CA ASP A 110 -17.90 0.64 14.52
C ASP A 110 -17.81 -0.67 15.30
N GLU A 111 -18.09 -1.81 14.66
CA GLU A 111 -17.72 -3.12 15.15
C GLU A 111 -16.21 -3.22 14.87
N PRO A 112 -15.34 -3.17 15.90
CA PRO A 112 -13.92 -3.35 15.66
C PRO A 112 -13.71 -4.73 15.04
N GLU A 113 -13.22 -4.77 13.80
CA GLU A 113 -12.61 -5.99 13.28
C GLU A 113 -11.59 -6.44 14.32
N GLU A 114 -11.80 -7.63 14.89
CA GLU A 114 -10.92 -8.31 15.85
C GLU A 114 -9.54 -8.51 15.21
N ALA A 115 -8.77 -7.43 15.17
CA ALA A 115 -7.37 -7.42 14.88
C ALA A 115 -6.72 -8.28 15.95
N SER A 116 -6.15 -9.43 15.56
CA SER A 116 -5.35 -10.28 16.45
C SER A 116 -4.53 -9.39 17.39
N GLU A 117 -4.87 -9.38 18.68
CA GLU A 117 -4.33 -8.41 19.65
C GLU A 117 -2.82 -8.58 19.77
N SER A 118 -2.10 -7.88 18.90
CA SER A 118 -0.65 -7.89 18.86
C SER A 118 -0.18 -6.88 19.87
N PHE A 119 -0.19 -7.29 21.14
CA PHE A 119 0.38 -6.52 22.26
C PHE A 119 1.85 -6.13 22.01
N ALA A 120 2.53 -6.79 21.08
CA ALA A 120 3.90 -6.45 20.65
C ALA A 120 4.08 -4.96 20.34
N ALA A 121 3.13 -4.34 19.64
CA ALA A 121 3.21 -2.91 19.33
C ALA A 121 3.11 -2.05 20.61
N GLN A 122 2.19 -2.40 21.51
CA GLN A 122 1.98 -1.69 22.78
C GLN A 122 3.21 -1.79 23.70
N TYR A 123 3.86 -2.95 23.77
CA TYR A 123 5.12 -3.13 24.50
C TYR A 123 6.26 -2.27 23.93
N ILE A 124 6.37 -2.18 22.60
CA ILE A 124 7.38 -1.32 21.95
C ILE A 124 7.14 0.15 22.32
N PHE A 125 5.88 0.62 22.23
CA PHE A 125 5.55 2.00 22.58
C PHE A 125 5.73 2.31 24.08
N SER A 126 5.44 1.36 24.97
CA SER A 126 5.67 1.50 26.41
C SER A 126 7.13 1.81 26.74
N PHE A 127 8.10 1.26 26.00
CA PHE A 127 9.51 1.59 26.18
C PHE A 127 9.94 2.89 25.48
N LEU A 128 9.41 3.13 24.27
CA LEU A 128 9.81 4.29 23.46
C LEU A 128 9.29 5.61 24.02
N ILE A 129 8.08 5.64 24.58
CA ILE A 129 7.46 6.87 25.10
C ILE A 129 8.28 7.48 26.25
N PRO A 130 8.69 6.73 27.30
CA PRO A 130 9.56 7.24 28.35
C PRO A 130 10.91 7.70 27.81
N LEU A 131 11.52 6.97 26.87
CA LEU A 131 12.82 7.29 26.28
C LEU A 131 12.78 8.61 25.50
N VAL A 132 11.77 8.80 24.64
CA VAL A 132 11.59 10.03 23.88
C VAL A 132 11.27 11.21 24.81
N GLY A 133 10.40 11.01 25.80
CA GLY A 133 10.07 12.05 26.79
C GLY A 133 11.29 12.49 27.61
N PHE A 134 12.17 11.55 27.97
CA PHE A 134 13.43 11.87 28.64
C PHE A 134 14.39 12.67 27.76
N ILE A 135 14.56 12.27 26.49
CA ILE A 135 15.44 12.97 25.53
C ILE A 135 14.93 14.39 25.27
N ILE A 136 13.65 14.55 24.91
CA ILE A 136 13.05 15.87 24.65
C ILE A 136 13.10 16.72 25.92
N GLY A 137 12.76 16.15 27.07
CA GLY A 137 12.81 16.82 28.35
C GLY A 137 14.22 17.33 28.69
N ALA A 138 15.26 16.51 28.49
CA ALA A 138 16.66 16.90 28.72
C ALA A 138 17.12 18.01 27.77
N VAL A 139 16.73 17.94 26.49
CA VAL A 139 17.03 19.00 25.51
C VAL A 139 16.34 20.31 25.89
N MET A 140 15.07 20.25 26.30
CA MET A 140 14.32 21.45 26.72
C MET A 140 14.83 22.03 28.03
N LEU A 141 15.29 21.20 28.97
CA LEU A 141 15.92 21.65 30.21
C LEU A 141 17.27 22.35 29.97
N SER A 142 17.96 21.96 28.90
CA SER A 142 19.22 22.59 28.48
C SER A 142 19.02 23.96 27.83
N SER A 143 17.77 24.33 27.51
CA SER A 143 17.45 25.65 26.96
C SER A 143 17.41 26.72 28.06
N ARG A 144 17.89 27.93 27.76
CA ARG A 144 17.93 29.07 28.72
C ARG A 144 16.58 29.75 28.95
N ASP A 145 15.51 29.22 28.35
CA ASP A 145 14.16 29.76 28.42
C ASP A 145 13.38 29.09 29.55
N SER A 146 12.95 29.86 30.55
CA SER A 146 12.26 29.36 31.73
C SER A 146 10.91 28.69 31.43
N SER A 147 10.26 29.08 30.33
CA SER A 147 9.01 28.47 29.88
C SER A 147 9.25 27.06 29.33
N ARG A 148 10.30 26.90 28.52
CA ARG A 148 10.70 25.62 27.91
C ARG A 148 11.34 24.70 28.94
N SER A 149 12.10 25.22 29.89
CA SER A 149 12.69 24.42 30.96
C SER A 149 11.62 23.83 31.90
N SER A 150 10.52 24.56 32.13
CA SER A 150 9.40 24.07 32.95
C SER A 150 8.66 22.91 32.26
N CYS A 151 8.41 23.04 30.96
CA CYS A 151 7.83 21.96 30.16
C CYS A 151 8.77 20.75 30.07
N GLY A 152 10.08 20.97 29.88
CA GLY A 152 11.08 19.90 29.86
C GLY A 152 11.19 19.16 31.19
N THR A 153 11.12 19.89 32.32
CA THR A 153 11.07 19.29 33.67
C THR A 153 9.84 18.39 33.81
N ALA A 154 8.66 18.85 33.36
CA ALA A 154 7.45 18.04 33.39
C ALA A 154 7.57 16.78 32.52
N CYS A 155 8.15 16.88 31.32
CA CYS A 155 8.39 15.73 30.45
C CYS A 155 9.30 14.68 31.13
N ILE A 156 10.40 15.11 31.75
CA ILE A 156 11.29 14.20 32.49
C ILE A 156 10.55 13.54 33.66
N LEU A 157 9.80 14.31 34.44
CA LEU A 157 9.06 13.78 35.59
C LEU A 157 8.01 12.75 35.17
N LEU A 158 7.27 13.00 34.09
CA LEU A 158 6.29 12.05 33.55
C LEU A 158 6.96 10.78 33.02
N SER A 159 8.10 10.89 32.33
CA SER A 159 8.88 9.74 31.87
C SER A 159 9.41 8.88 33.03
N ILE A 160 9.96 9.51 34.07
CA ILE A 160 10.45 8.78 35.26
C ILE A 160 9.29 8.10 35.97
N LEU A 161 8.16 8.80 36.15
CA LEU A 161 6.97 8.24 36.78
C LEU A 161 6.44 7.01 36.02
N SER A 162 6.41 7.07 34.69
CA SER A 162 6.01 5.94 33.85
C SER A 162 6.91 4.72 34.08
N ILE A 163 8.23 4.89 34.09
CA ILE A 163 9.19 3.78 34.31
C ILE A 163 9.01 3.17 35.70
N VAL A 164 8.85 4.02 36.73
CA VAL A 164 8.66 3.54 38.10
C VAL A 164 7.37 2.72 38.21
N LEU A 165 6.28 3.18 37.59
CA LEU A 165 5.02 2.45 37.57
C LEU A 165 5.15 1.10 36.87
N ASP A 166 5.81 1.04 35.71
CA ASP A 166 6.03 -0.22 34.98
C ASP A 166 6.84 -1.23 35.82
N VAL A 167 7.90 -0.77 36.51
CA VAL A 167 8.71 -1.62 37.41
C VAL A 167 7.89 -2.10 38.61
N LEU A 168 7.07 -1.22 39.21
CA LEU A 168 6.21 -1.60 40.33
C LEU A 168 5.14 -2.61 39.93
N VAL A 169 4.50 -2.42 38.76
CA VAL A 169 3.54 -3.38 38.21
C VAL A 169 4.21 -4.72 37.98
N TRP A 170 5.41 -4.72 37.38
CA TRP A 170 6.17 -5.96 37.16
C TRP A 170 6.50 -6.66 38.48
N ALA A 171 7.00 -5.94 39.48
CA ALA A 171 7.36 -6.49 40.80
C ALA A 171 6.17 -6.97 41.65
N VAL A 172 4.95 -6.49 41.35
CA VAL A 172 3.71 -6.92 42.03
C VAL A 172 3.09 -8.13 41.32
N LEU A 173 3.17 -8.20 40.00
CA LEU A 173 2.54 -9.26 39.20
C LEU A 173 3.44 -10.49 39.01
N PHE A 174 4.75 -10.35 39.16
CA PHE A 174 5.75 -11.42 39.02
C PHE A 174 6.64 -11.51 40.26
#